data_AF-A0AAE1HW92-F1
#
_entry.id   AF-A0AAE1HW92-F1
#
_cell.length_a   1.000
_cell.length_b   1.000
_cell.length_c   1.000
_cell.angle_alpha   90.00
_cell.angle_beta   90.00
_cell.angle_gamma   90.00
#
_symmetry.space_group_name_H-M   'P 1'
#
loop_
_entity.id
_entity.type
_entity.pdbx_description
1 polymer ?
#
loop_
_entity_poly.entity_id
_entity_poly.type
_entity_poly.pdbx_seq_one_letter_code
_entity_poly.pdbx_strand_id
1 'polypeptide(L)'
;MVVSYVLDNQALWDIHLHHISNAINTSKHEATGFSPHQLVFGECWKGYGRMSPTVEEDSPVTFEDRKELVGRWRDKLKIQAEVLRLEIAYEKNSNANARRPLELEVGQTVYRKNYTQSKAGKYYSSKLAPKFIGPFKISKKVGYKAYLLESPGGTKDGPWHVSDLKPQVEVKEIEAKNSFKFCSWNVAGLNSFIKKKRWDYFTKREFQFICPQETKCKTSVFQKIPENSHPFLLVGENTGYCGILSLASVEPVEVIQGLGDEEMDKEASVLTLKFSVNLEKMGKRLKWEALFYSFVQKLVRQSIPLIICGDFNVAASGLDAVSLDYPFLTAGCTRLGRGAFSKLLKLGLVDVFRNFYPKQQGAYTFWRYGGQQRSLNKGFRFDYFLISSELLPAVQSVSIDSEVDGSDHCPLTLTVTV
;
A
#
# COMPACT_ATOMS: atom_id res chain seq x y z
N MET A 1 13.45 -7.74 41.05
CA MET A 1 12.85 -7.01 39.92
C MET A 1 11.35 -7.27 39.77
N VAL A 2 10.86 -8.50 39.57
CA VAL A 2 9.40 -8.74 39.47
C VAL A 2 8.68 -8.46 40.79
N VAL A 3 9.15 -9.05 41.89
CA VAL A 3 8.55 -8.94 43.24
C VAL A 3 8.34 -7.48 43.69
N SER A 4 9.24 -6.57 43.33
CA SER A 4 9.15 -5.14 43.65
C SER A 4 8.01 -4.38 42.94
N TYR A 5 7.33 -4.98 41.96
CA TYR A 5 6.14 -4.42 41.30
C TYR A 5 4.82 -5.08 41.74
N VAL A 6 4.87 -6.10 42.59
CA VAL A 6 3.70 -6.89 43.05
C VAL A 6 3.66 -7.05 44.57
N LEU A 7 4.34 -6.12 45.28
CA LEU A 7 4.67 -6.20 46.72
C LEU A 7 3.46 -6.54 47.61
N ASP A 8 2.34 -5.87 47.40
CA ASP A 8 1.19 -5.94 48.32
C ASP A 8 0.16 -7.02 47.93
N ASN A 9 0.12 -7.42 46.66
CA ASN A 9 -0.82 -8.44 46.15
C ASN A 9 -0.35 -9.07 44.84
N GLN A 10 0.14 -10.31 44.91
CA GLN A 10 0.63 -11.06 43.74
C GLN A 10 -0.44 -11.33 42.67
N ALA A 11 -1.74 -11.24 42.99
CA ALA A 11 -2.80 -11.45 42.02
C ALA A 11 -2.94 -10.34 40.96
N LEU A 12 -2.31 -9.17 41.16
CA LEU A 12 -2.38 -8.01 40.25
C LEU A 12 -1.20 -7.94 39.25
N TRP A 13 -0.45 -9.05 39.09
CA TRP A 13 0.75 -9.11 38.26
C TRP A 13 0.50 -8.78 36.77
N ASP A 14 -0.70 -9.06 36.28
CA ASP A 14 -1.16 -8.83 34.92
C ASP A 14 -1.34 -7.33 34.63
N ILE A 15 -1.89 -6.56 35.58
CA ILE A 15 -1.98 -5.10 35.52
C ILE A 15 -0.57 -4.50 35.44
N HIS A 16 0.36 -5.00 36.25
CA HIS A 16 1.75 -4.51 36.31
C HIS A 16 2.67 -5.07 35.21
N LEU A 17 2.18 -5.95 34.33
CA LEU A 17 2.97 -6.62 33.29
C LEU A 17 3.71 -5.63 32.37
N HIS A 18 3.11 -4.48 32.09
CA HIS A 18 3.72 -3.43 31.26
C HIS A 18 4.89 -2.73 31.96
N HIS A 19 4.83 -2.52 33.28
CA HIS A 19 5.96 -2.00 34.08
C HIS A 19 7.08 -3.03 34.20
N ILE A 20 6.74 -4.29 34.46
CA ILE A 20 7.69 -5.41 34.55
C ILE A 20 8.43 -5.59 33.22
N SER A 21 7.69 -5.60 32.10
CA SER A 21 8.26 -5.66 30.74
C SER A 21 9.17 -4.47 30.46
N ASN A 22 8.78 -3.26 30.85
CA ASN A 22 9.62 -2.07 30.68
C ASN A 22 10.93 -2.19 31.49
N ALA A 23 10.85 -2.57 32.77
CA ALA A 23 12.00 -2.72 33.64
C ALA A 23 13.00 -3.78 33.13
N ILE A 24 12.51 -4.95 32.70
CA ILE A 24 13.35 -6.00 32.12
C ILE A 24 14.04 -5.52 30.84
N ASN A 25 13.32 -4.82 29.96
CA ASN A 25 13.87 -4.36 28.68
C ASN A 25 14.82 -3.15 28.81
N THR A 26 14.82 -2.42 29.93
CA THR A 26 15.77 -1.31 30.21
C THR A 26 16.93 -1.68 31.12
N SER A 27 16.80 -2.70 31.98
CA SER A 27 17.85 -3.08 32.93
C SER A 27 19.06 -3.67 32.22
N LYS A 28 20.24 -3.07 32.41
CA LYS A 28 21.50 -3.56 31.82
C LYS A 28 22.08 -4.71 32.64
N HIS A 29 22.62 -5.72 31.97
CA HIS A 29 23.32 -6.82 32.61
C HIS A 29 24.78 -6.42 32.89
N GLU A 30 25.26 -6.62 34.13
CA GLU A 30 26.56 -6.11 34.59
C GLU A 30 27.74 -6.58 33.70
N ALA A 31 27.78 -7.86 33.36
CA ALA A 31 28.86 -8.43 32.54
C ALA A 31 28.88 -7.97 31.06
N THR A 32 27.78 -7.43 30.52
CA THR A 32 27.69 -7.03 29.10
C THR A 32 27.49 -5.54 28.90
N GLY A 33 27.03 -4.79 29.91
CA GLY A 33 26.69 -3.37 29.80
C GLY A 33 25.42 -3.06 28.99
N PHE A 34 24.73 -4.09 28.49
CA PHE A 34 23.54 -3.96 27.63
C PHE A 34 22.30 -4.55 28.29
N SER A 35 21.13 -3.98 27.99
CA SER A 35 19.85 -4.58 28.39
C SER A 35 19.46 -5.75 27.48
N PRO A 36 18.59 -6.68 27.94
CA PRO A 36 18.03 -7.74 27.10
C PRO A 36 17.47 -7.24 25.77
N HIS A 37 16.83 -6.06 25.76
CA HIS A 37 16.34 -5.46 24.53
C HIS A 37 17.46 -5.00 23.59
N GLN A 38 18.51 -4.37 24.12
CA GLN A 38 19.66 -3.95 23.31
C GLN A 38 20.38 -5.16 22.70
N LEU A 39 20.50 -6.26 23.43
CA LEU A 39 21.12 -7.50 22.94
C LEU A 39 20.30 -8.18 21.83
N VAL A 40 18.97 -8.14 21.92
CA VAL A 40 18.08 -8.80 20.95
C VAL A 40 17.79 -7.92 19.72
N PHE A 41 17.70 -6.59 19.88
CA PHE A 41 17.22 -5.68 18.84
C PHE A 41 18.24 -4.63 18.38
N GLY A 42 19.42 -4.55 19.02
CA GLY A 42 20.47 -3.58 18.67
C GLY A 42 20.16 -2.11 19.00
N GLU A 43 18.99 -1.82 19.60
CA GLU A 43 18.58 -0.47 20.01
C GLU A 43 18.12 -0.43 21.47
N CYS A 44 18.14 0.74 22.10
CA CYS A 44 17.61 0.94 23.45
C CYS A 44 16.08 0.80 23.47
N TRP A 45 15.53 0.15 24.51
CA TRP A 45 14.08 0.01 24.67
C TRP A 45 13.38 1.38 24.75
N LYS A 46 12.61 1.67 23.71
CA LYS A 46 11.73 2.84 23.62
C LYS A 46 10.36 2.43 24.12
N GLY A 47 10.23 2.33 25.44
CA GLY A 47 8.99 1.93 26.11
C GLY A 47 7.79 2.83 25.77
N TYR A 48 6.59 2.33 26.06
CA TYR A 48 5.32 3.02 25.82
C TYR A 48 5.26 4.35 26.58
N GLY A 49 5.61 5.46 25.91
CA GLY A 49 5.52 6.82 26.46
C GLY A 49 6.68 7.77 26.15
N ARG A 50 7.79 7.35 25.52
CA ARG A 50 8.93 8.24 25.24
C ARG A 50 8.72 9.19 24.03
N MET A 51 7.86 10.19 24.22
CA MET A 51 8.22 11.58 23.92
C MET A 51 8.11 12.38 25.22
N SER A 52 9.22 12.51 25.93
CA SER A 52 9.35 13.44 27.06
C SER A 52 10.81 13.86 27.17
N PRO A 53 11.11 15.07 27.68
CA PRO A 53 12.46 15.60 27.72
C PRO A 53 13.34 14.75 28.64
N THR A 54 14.63 14.68 28.33
CA THR A 54 15.66 14.29 29.31
C THR A 54 15.55 15.20 30.53
N VAL A 55 15.26 14.60 31.68
CA VAL A 55 15.51 15.22 32.98
C VAL A 55 16.97 14.88 33.32
N GLU A 56 17.76 15.87 33.71
CA GLU A 56 19.14 15.66 34.16
C GLU A 56 19.12 14.79 35.44
N GLU A 57 20.03 13.82 35.54
CA GLU A 57 19.84 12.63 36.38
C GLU A 57 19.93 12.86 37.91
N ASP A 58 20.35 14.04 38.38
CA ASP A 58 20.73 14.30 39.78
C ASP A 58 19.88 15.39 40.49
N SER A 59 18.54 15.33 40.39
CA SER A 59 17.67 16.20 41.22
C SER A 59 16.73 15.41 42.13
N PRO A 60 16.82 15.57 43.48
CA PRO A 60 16.02 14.79 44.44
C PRO A 60 14.60 15.33 44.56
N VAL A 61 13.76 15.03 43.58
CA VAL A 61 12.35 15.48 43.51
C VAL A 61 11.48 14.73 44.53
N THR A 62 10.88 15.48 45.47
CA THR A 62 10.06 14.92 46.56
C THR A 62 8.68 14.45 46.06
N PHE A 63 7.84 13.93 46.95
CA PHE A 63 6.56 13.32 46.55
C PHE A 63 5.50 14.38 46.16
N GLU A 64 5.40 15.49 46.89
CA GLU A 64 4.60 16.66 46.51
C GLU A 64 4.95 17.17 45.10
N ASP A 65 6.24 17.37 44.83
CA ASP A 65 6.74 17.94 43.57
C ASP A 65 6.32 17.10 42.35
N ARG A 66 6.25 15.77 42.48
CA ARG A 66 5.82 14.86 41.41
C ARG A 66 4.39 15.13 40.96
N LYS A 67 3.50 15.56 41.86
CA LYS A 67 2.11 15.85 41.53
C LYS A 67 2.00 17.09 40.64
N GLU A 68 2.80 18.12 40.92
CA GLU A 68 2.88 19.30 40.07
C GLU A 68 3.57 19.00 38.73
N LEU A 69 4.64 18.21 38.74
CA LEU A 69 5.32 17.71 37.54
C LEU A 69 4.36 16.94 36.62
N VAL A 70 3.59 15.98 37.15
CA VAL A 70 2.58 15.23 36.39
C VAL A 70 1.47 16.15 35.86
N GLY A 71 1.10 17.19 36.60
CA GLY A 71 0.21 18.26 36.12
C GLY A 71 0.79 18.98 34.89
N ARG A 72 1.99 19.55 35.02
CA ARG A 72 2.72 20.23 33.93
C ARG A 72 2.93 19.32 32.71
N TRP A 73 3.12 18.01 32.92
CA TRP A 73 3.25 17.03 31.84
C TRP A 73 1.91 16.74 31.14
N ARG A 74 0.81 16.62 31.88
CA ARG A 74 -0.55 16.54 31.28
C ARG A 74 -0.85 17.76 30.43
N ASP A 75 -0.50 18.96 30.89
CA ASP A 75 -0.80 20.18 30.14
C ASP A 75 0.12 20.35 28.91
N LYS A 76 1.41 19.97 29.00
CA LYS A 76 2.27 19.84 27.80
C LYS A 76 1.74 18.82 26.79
N LEU A 77 1.24 17.68 27.24
CA LEU A 77 0.63 16.65 26.38
C LEU A 77 -0.65 17.15 25.70
N LYS A 78 -1.51 17.90 26.41
CA LYS A 78 -2.68 18.56 25.80
C LYS A 78 -2.26 19.57 24.72
N ILE A 79 -1.26 20.40 24.99
CA ILE A 79 -0.74 21.38 24.04
C ILE A 79 -0.19 20.67 22.79
N GLN A 80 0.61 19.61 22.94
CA GLN A 80 1.11 18.83 21.81
C GLN A 80 0.01 18.13 21.01
N ALA A 81 -1.01 17.58 21.68
CA ALA A 81 -2.16 16.98 21.00
C ALA A 81 -2.94 18.01 20.17
N GLU A 82 -3.12 19.23 20.69
CA GLU A 82 -3.83 20.28 19.96
C GLU A 82 -2.98 20.89 18.84
N VAL A 83 -1.65 21.01 19.00
CA VAL A 83 -0.72 21.36 17.90
C VAL A 83 -0.81 20.34 16.78
N LEU A 84 -0.71 19.04 17.07
CA LEU A 84 -0.81 17.99 16.06
C LEU A 84 -2.18 17.98 15.37
N ARG A 85 -3.26 18.28 16.11
CA ARG A 85 -4.61 18.43 15.57
C ARG A 85 -4.72 19.63 14.64
N LEU A 86 -4.09 20.76 14.99
CA LEU A 86 -4.01 21.97 14.17
C LEU A 86 -3.17 21.73 12.92
N GLU A 87 -2.04 21.00 13.00
CA GLU A 87 -1.23 20.60 11.84
C GLU A 87 -2.02 19.72 10.88
N ILE A 88 -2.73 18.68 11.38
CA ILE A 88 -3.59 17.83 10.55
C ILE A 88 -4.76 18.63 9.93
N ALA A 89 -5.30 19.62 10.65
CA ALA A 89 -6.31 20.53 10.10
C ALA A 89 -5.72 21.47 9.04
N TYR A 90 -4.48 21.93 9.23
CA TYR A 90 -3.76 22.80 8.30
C TYR A 90 -3.34 22.04 7.03
N GLU A 91 -2.88 20.80 7.13
CA GLU A 91 -2.64 19.92 5.97
C GLU A 91 -3.93 19.63 5.20
N LYS A 92 -5.05 19.36 5.89
CA LYS A 92 -6.34 19.17 5.23
C LYS A 92 -6.82 20.45 4.54
N ASN A 93 -6.64 21.60 5.17
CA ASN A 93 -6.95 22.89 4.55
C ASN A 93 -5.98 23.25 3.42
N SER A 94 -4.69 22.93 3.50
CA SER A 94 -3.71 23.20 2.44
C SER A 94 -4.00 22.33 1.22
N ASN A 95 -4.30 21.04 1.41
CA ASN A 95 -4.73 20.15 0.35
C ASN A 95 -6.13 20.48 -0.21
N ALA A 96 -7.05 21.04 0.60
CA ALA A 96 -8.33 21.57 0.10
C ALA A 96 -8.20 22.93 -0.60
N ASN A 97 -7.18 23.73 -0.25
CA ASN A 97 -6.84 25.00 -0.87
C ASN A 97 -5.87 24.85 -2.06
N ALA A 98 -5.29 23.66 -2.27
CA ALA A 98 -4.65 23.23 -3.52
C ALA A 98 -5.69 23.02 -4.65
N ARG A 99 -6.58 24.02 -4.81
CA ARG A 99 -7.46 24.17 -5.96
C ARG A 99 -6.56 24.43 -7.17
N ARG A 100 -6.26 23.38 -7.94
CA ARG A 100 -5.74 23.54 -9.30
C ARG A 100 -6.60 24.60 -10.01
N PRO A 101 -6.03 25.67 -10.58
CA PRO A 101 -6.79 26.58 -11.42
C PRO A 101 -7.25 25.78 -12.64
N LEU A 102 -8.51 25.37 -12.63
CA LEU A 102 -9.12 24.64 -13.72
C LEU A 102 -9.43 25.64 -14.83
N GLU A 103 -8.45 25.97 -15.66
CA GLU A 103 -8.69 26.77 -16.85
C GLU A 103 -9.34 25.89 -17.91
N LEU A 104 -10.56 26.25 -18.31
CA LEU A 104 -11.30 25.57 -19.38
C LEU A 104 -11.20 26.40 -20.66
N GLU A 105 -11.11 25.72 -21.80
CA GLU A 105 -10.96 26.36 -23.11
C GLU A 105 -12.31 26.57 -23.81
N VAL A 106 -12.39 27.60 -24.66
CA VAL A 106 -13.58 27.83 -25.49
C VAL A 106 -13.62 26.75 -26.58
N GLY A 107 -14.75 26.07 -26.69
CA GLY A 107 -14.94 24.90 -27.55
C GLY A 107 -14.90 23.55 -26.82
N GLN A 108 -14.41 23.51 -25.57
CA GLN A 108 -14.36 22.28 -24.78
C GLN A 108 -15.75 21.82 -24.33
N THR A 109 -16.00 20.51 -24.33
CA THR A 109 -17.24 19.91 -23.84
C THR A 109 -17.18 19.68 -22.33
N VAL A 110 -18.27 19.99 -21.61
CA VAL A 110 -18.37 19.96 -20.16
C VAL A 110 -19.74 19.44 -19.71
N TYR A 111 -19.78 18.87 -18.51
CA TYR A 111 -21.01 18.64 -17.76
C TYR A 111 -21.20 19.78 -16.75
N ARG A 112 -22.42 20.29 -16.60
CA ARG A 112 -22.77 21.28 -15.59
C ARG A 112 -23.51 20.65 -14.43
N LYS A 113 -23.34 21.20 -13.23
CA LYS A 113 -23.97 20.68 -12.01
C LYS A 113 -25.48 20.80 -12.07
N ASN A 114 -26.16 19.77 -11.56
CA ASN A 114 -27.63 19.71 -11.54
C ASN A 114 -28.18 20.35 -10.26
N TYR A 115 -29.13 21.27 -10.43
CA TYR A 115 -29.82 21.98 -9.35
C TYR A 115 -31.34 21.67 -9.30
N THR A 116 -31.78 20.55 -9.88
CA THR A 116 -33.19 20.15 -9.90
C THR A 116 -33.71 19.91 -8.46
N GLN A 117 -34.81 20.57 -8.11
CA GLN A 117 -35.50 20.39 -6.83
C GLN A 117 -36.48 19.20 -6.87
N SER A 118 -36.72 18.59 -5.70
CA SER A 118 -37.72 17.51 -5.56
C SER A 118 -39.13 18.03 -5.90
N LYS A 119 -39.93 17.22 -6.57
CA LYS A 119 -41.33 17.53 -6.91
C LYS A 119 -42.23 16.35 -6.55
N ALA A 120 -42.91 16.46 -5.41
CA ALA A 120 -43.78 15.42 -4.87
C ALA A 120 -44.88 14.99 -5.86
N GLY A 121 -45.56 15.95 -6.52
CA GLY A 121 -46.59 15.68 -7.53
C GLY A 121 -46.10 15.03 -8.84
N LYS A 122 -44.78 14.81 -9.00
CA LYS A 122 -44.20 13.98 -10.09
C LYS A 122 -43.45 12.77 -9.55
N TYR A 123 -43.63 12.42 -8.27
CA TYR A 123 -42.88 11.38 -7.54
C TYR A 123 -41.35 11.50 -7.69
N TYR A 124 -40.84 12.72 -7.88
CA TYR A 124 -39.44 12.97 -8.23
C TYR A 124 -38.64 13.48 -7.03
N SER A 125 -37.61 12.72 -6.64
CA SER A 125 -36.66 13.08 -5.57
C SER A 125 -35.36 13.61 -6.17
N SER A 126 -34.94 14.81 -5.77
CA SER A 126 -33.65 15.39 -6.16
C SER A 126 -32.44 14.60 -5.67
N LYS A 127 -32.61 13.70 -4.68
CA LYS A 127 -31.56 12.77 -4.25
C LYS A 127 -31.25 11.67 -5.28
N LEU A 128 -32.20 11.39 -6.19
CA LEU A 128 -32.05 10.43 -7.28
C LEU A 128 -31.66 11.11 -8.61
N ALA A 129 -31.57 12.45 -8.62
CA ALA A 129 -31.17 13.19 -9.81
C ALA A 129 -29.68 12.98 -10.12
N PRO A 130 -29.27 12.87 -11.40
CA PRO A 130 -27.86 12.84 -11.76
C PRO A 130 -27.20 14.15 -11.32
N LYS A 131 -26.08 14.05 -10.58
CA LYS A 131 -25.42 15.22 -9.95
C LYS A 131 -24.90 16.27 -10.96
N PHE A 132 -24.68 15.86 -12.20
CA PHE A 132 -24.31 16.70 -13.33
C PHE A 132 -25.16 16.32 -14.55
N ILE A 133 -25.41 17.28 -15.44
CA ILE A 133 -26.13 17.14 -16.71
C ILE A 133 -25.19 17.61 -17.83
N GLY A 134 -25.29 16.98 -19.00
CA GLY A 134 -24.56 17.34 -20.22
C GLY A 134 -24.79 16.27 -21.30
N PRO A 135 -24.02 16.31 -22.41
CA PRO A 135 -22.90 17.21 -22.67
C PRO A 135 -23.34 18.65 -23.05
N PHE A 136 -22.52 19.64 -22.69
CA PHE A 136 -22.64 21.04 -23.15
C PHE A 136 -21.29 21.54 -23.67
N LYS A 137 -21.27 22.39 -24.71
CA LYS A 137 -20.04 22.98 -25.24
C LYS A 137 -19.80 24.37 -24.65
N ILE A 138 -18.56 24.73 -24.29
CA ILE A 138 -18.22 26.10 -23.91
C ILE A 138 -18.23 26.98 -25.17
N SER A 139 -19.16 27.94 -25.25
CA SER A 139 -19.27 28.86 -26.39
C SER A 139 -18.42 30.13 -26.22
N LYS A 140 -18.25 30.62 -24.99
CA LYS A 140 -17.43 31.82 -24.69
C LYS A 140 -17.01 31.89 -23.22
N LYS A 141 -15.79 32.36 -22.94
CA LYS A 141 -15.38 32.81 -21.59
C LYS A 141 -15.94 34.22 -21.35
N VAL A 142 -16.81 34.38 -20.35
CA VAL A 142 -17.53 35.63 -20.05
C VAL A 142 -16.86 36.43 -18.93
N GLY A 143 -16.10 35.77 -18.06
CA GLY A 143 -15.30 36.40 -17.02
C GLY A 143 -14.15 35.51 -16.55
N TYR A 144 -13.38 35.97 -15.57
CA TYR A 144 -12.17 35.28 -15.09
C TYR A 144 -12.39 33.79 -14.76
N LYS A 145 -13.54 33.45 -14.17
CA LYS A 145 -13.96 32.08 -13.82
C LYS A 145 -15.37 31.72 -14.30
N ALA A 146 -15.89 32.40 -15.33
CA ALA A 146 -17.26 32.22 -15.81
C ALA A 146 -17.32 31.94 -17.31
N TYR A 147 -18.10 30.92 -17.69
CA TYR A 147 -18.18 30.39 -19.05
C TYR A 147 -19.64 30.26 -19.50
N LEU A 148 -19.94 30.68 -20.73
CA LEU A 148 -21.24 30.51 -21.36
C LEU A 148 -21.30 29.13 -22.03
N LEU A 149 -22.31 28.35 -21.69
CA LEU A 149 -22.52 27.02 -22.30
C LEU A 149 -23.48 27.07 -23.49
N GLU A 150 -23.39 26.06 -24.33
CA GLU A 150 -24.26 25.81 -25.47
C GLU A 150 -24.68 24.33 -25.47
N SER A 151 -25.98 24.10 -25.61
CA SER A 151 -26.57 22.77 -25.67
C SER A 151 -26.29 22.12 -27.04
N PRO A 152 -26.35 20.79 -27.19
CA PRO A 152 -26.18 20.13 -28.49
C PRO A 152 -27.16 20.60 -29.58
N GLY A 153 -28.31 21.18 -29.19
CA GLY A 153 -29.27 21.82 -30.10
C GLY A 153 -29.08 23.33 -30.31
N GLY A 154 -27.92 23.91 -30.01
CA GLY A 154 -27.59 25.33 -30.25
C GLY A 154 -28.15 26.33 -29.22
N THR A 155 -28.92 25.87 -28.22
CA THR A 155 -29.47 26.75 -27.17
C THR A 155 -28.40 27.14 -26.16
N LYS A 156 -28.15 28.44 -26.00
CA LYS A 156 -27.24 29.00 -25.01
C LYS A 156 -27.80 28.83 -23.58
N ASP A 157 -26.96 28.38 -22.65
CA ASP A 157 -27.34 28.01 -21.29
C ASP A 157 -26.40 28.66 -20.26
N GLY A 158 -26.68 29.93 -19.93
CA GLY A 158 -26.19 30.64 -18.74
C GLY A 158 -24.67 30.90 -18.62
N PRO A 159 -24.25 31.94 -17.89
CA PRO A 159 -22.86 32.05 -17.42
C PRO A 159 -22.67 31.15 -16.18
N TRP A 160 -21.94 30.06 -16.34
CA TRP A 160 -21.62 29.10 -15.27
C TRP A 160 -20.25 29.38 -14.66
N HIS A 161 -20.16 29.36 -13.33
CA HIS A 161 -18.88 29.43 -12.65
C HIS A 161 -18.12 28.11 -12.79
N VAL A 162 -16.79 28.20 -12.95
CA VAL A 162 -15.92 27.06 -13.26
C VAL A 162 -15.97 25.92 -12.23
N SER A 163 -16.36 26.19 -10.98
CA SER A 163 -16.56 25.16 -9.93
C SER A 163 -17.80 24.28 -10.14
N ASP A 164 -18.77 24.75 -10.92
CA ASP A 164 -20.01 24.04 -11.21
C ASP A 164 -19.96 23.35 -12.58
N LEU A 165 -18.81 23.45 -13.26
CA LEU A 165 -18.46 22.76 -14.48
C LEU A 165 -17.50 21.61 -14.18
N LYS A 166 -17.76 20.46 -14.78
CA LYS A 166 -16.84 19.33 -14.82
C LYS A 166 -16.48 19.09 -16.28
N PRO A 167 -15.21 19.21 -16.71
CA PRO A 167 -14.84 18.91 -18.08
C PRO A 167 -15.27 17.49 -18.43
N GLN A 168 -15.90 17.34 -19.60
CA GLN A 168 -16.03 16.03 -20.19
C GLN A 168 -14.64 15.66 -20.67
N VAL A 169 -13.98 14.80 -19.90
CA VAL A 169 -12.91 13.99 -20.47
C VAL A 169 -13.61 13.17 -21.54
N GLU A 170 -13.32 13.46 -22.81
CA GLU A 170 -13.50 12.46 -23.85
C GLU A 170 -12.64 11.28 -23.43
N VAL A 171 -13.29 10.24 -22.89
CA VAL A 171 -12.80 8.89 -23.14
C VAL A 171 -13.00 8.71 -24.64
N LYS A 172 -12.04 9.21 -25.41
CA LYS A 172 -11.85 8.74 -26.77
C LYS A 172 -11.76 7.23 -26.64
N GLU A 173 -12.50 6.51 -27.45
CA GLU A 173 -12.10 5.15 -27.78
C GLU A 173 -10.76 5.30 -28.52
N ILE A 174 -9.69 5.28 -27.72
CA ILE A 174 -8.33 5.22 -28.23
C ILE A 174 -8.24 3.84 -28.83
N GLU A 175 -8.35 3.77 -30.15
CA GLU A 175 -7.96 2.59 -30.93
C GLU A 175 -6.60 2.12 -30.39
N ALA A 176 -6.58 0.90 -29.84
CA ALA A 176 -5.55 0.51 -28.90
C ALA A 176 -4.15 0.56 -29.54
N LYS A 177 -3.35 1.54 -29.12
CA LYS A 177 -1.90 1.55 -29.33
C LYS A 177 -1.24 1.33 -27.98
N ASN A 178 -1.23 0.05 -27.59
CA ASN A 178 -0.49 -0.57 -26.50
C ASN A 178 -1.00 -0.26 -25.07
N SER A 179 -2.17 -0.83 -24.75
CA SER A 179 -2.54 -1.10 -23.36
C SER A 179 -1.85 -2.38 -22.86
N PHE A 180 -1.06 -2.29 -21.80
CA PHE A 180 -0.37 -3.40 -21.15
C PHE A 180 -1.13 -3.90 -19.93
N LYS A 181 -1.41 -5.20 -19.90
CA LYS A 181 -2.01 -5.93 -18.78
C LYS A 181 -0.94 -6.72 -18.03
N PHE A 182 -0.86 -6.50 -16.72
CA PHE A 182 0.05 -7.17 -15.80
C PHE A 182 -0.74 -8.05 -14.83
N CYS A 183 -0.20 -9.22 -14.48
CA CYS A 183 -0.74 -10.06 -13.41
C CYS A 183 0.38 -10.48 -12.45
N SER A 184 0.17 -10.27 -11.15
CA SER A 184 0.99 -10.82 -10.08
C SER A 184 0.19 -11.87 -9.31
N TRP A 185 0.79 -13.01 -8.96
CA TRP A 185 0.12 -14.03 -8.15
C TRP A 185 1.11 -14.96 -7.46
N ASN A 186 1.15 -14.96 -6.12
CA ASN A 186 1.84 -16.01 -5.37
C ASN A 186 1.09 -17.35 -5.59
N VAL A 187 1.70 -18.29 -6.32
CA VAL A 187 1.06 -19.56 -6.72
C VAL A 187 1.29 -20.72 -5.75
N ALA A 188 2.05 -20.51 -4.66
CA ALA A 188 2.33 -21.49 -3.61
C ALA A 188 2.77 -22.90 -4.13
N GLY A 189 3.53 -22.94 -5.23
CA GLY A 189 4.04 -24.15 -5.87
C GLY A 189 3.53 -24.39 -7.29
N LEU A 190 4.29 -23.94 -8.29
CA LEU A 190 3.95 -23.98 -9.71
C LEU A 190 3.64 -25.39 -10.24
N ASN A 191 4.35 -26.42 -9.78
CA ASN A 191 4.10 -27.80 -10.19
C ASN A 191 2.69 -28.29 -9.78
N SER A 192 2.22 -27.89 -8.59
CA SER A 192 0.86 -28.18 -8.11
C SER A 192 -0.18 -27.36 -8.89
N PHE A 193 0.15 -26.10 -9.14
CA PHE A 193 -0.68 -25.15 -9.88
C PHE A 193 -0.95 -25.61 -11.33
N ILE A 194 0.09 -26.03 -12.07
CA ILE A 194 -0.04 -26.57 -13.43
C ILE A 194 -0.82 -27.89 -13.43
N LYS A 195 -0.51 -28.84 -12.53
CA LYS A 195 -1.22 -30.13 -12.43
C LYS A 195 -2.73 -29.97 -12.20
N LYS A 196 -3.14 -28.93 -11.47
CA LYS A 196 -4.54 -28.59 -11.20
C LYS A 196 -5.22 -27.77 -12.31
N LYS A 197 -4.57 -27.60 -13.47
CA LYS A 197 -5.05 -26.78 -14.61
C LYS A 197 -5.34 -25.32 -14.24
N ARG A 198 -4.67 -24.77 -13.22
CA ARG A 198 -4.87 -23.38 -12.76
C ARG A 198 -4.20 -22.35 -13.68
N TRP A 199 -3.27 -22.81 -14.54
CA TRP A 199 -2.63 -22.00 -15.58
C TRP A 199 -3.62 -21.40 -16.60
N ASP A 200 -4.79 -22.03 -16.78
CA ASP A 200 -5.92 -21.54 -17.56
C ASP A 200 -6.34 -20.10 -17.23
N TYR A 201 -6.12 -19.64 -15.99
CA TYR A 201 -6.41 -18.26 -15.59
C TYR A 201 -5.61 -17.23 -16.40
N PHE A 202 -4.34 -17.55 -16.68
CA PHE A 202 -3.44 -16.68 -17.42
C PHE A 202 -3.75 -16.68 -18.92
N THR A 203 -3.93 -17.87 -19.50
CA THR A 203 -4.13 -18.04 -20.94
C THR A 203 -5.45 -17.44 -21.43
N LYS A 204 -6.49 -17.39 -20.58
CA LYS A 204 -7.81 -16.84 -20.91
C LYS A 204 -7.92 -15.30 -20.82
N ARG A 205 -6.88 -14.60 -20.39
CA ARG A 205 -6.96 -13.17 -20.02
C ARG A 205 -5.98 -12.23 -20.74
N GLU A 206 -5.17 -12.77 -21.65
CA GLU A 206 -4.26 -11.99 -22.52
C GLU A 206 -3.38 -10.98 -21.76
N PHE A 207 -2.82 -11.39 -20.62
CA PHE A 207 -1.80 -10.59 -19.96
C PHE A 207 -0.57 -10.44 -20.89
N GLN A 208 0.12 -9.30 -20.83
CA GLN A 208 1.42 -9.13 -21.50
C GLN A 208 2.57 -9.47 -20.54
N PHE A 209 2.35 -9.30 -19.24
CA PHE A 209 3.32 -9.59 -18.18
C PHE A 209 2.67 -10.43 -17.07
N ILE A 210 3.29 -11.56 -16.74
CA ILE A 210 2.77 -12.52 -15.75
C ILE A 210 3.91 -12.84 -14.78
N CYS A 211 3.72 -12.50 -13.50
CA CYS A 211 4.71 -12.65 -12.44
C CYS A 211 4.21 -13.60 -11.34
N PRO A 212 4.34 -14.93 -11.51
CA PRO A 212 3.98 -15.90 -10.48
C PRO A 212 5.08 -16.09 -9.43
N GLN A 213 4.75 -15.78 -8.17
CA GLN A 213 5.62 -15.95 -7.00
C GLN A 213 5.50 -17.34 -6.35
N GLU A 214 6.50 -17.72 -5.56
CA GLU A 214 6.65 -19.04 -4.92
C GLU A 214 6.44 -20.23 -5.87
N THR A 215 7.16 -20.25 -6.97
CA THR A 215 7.13 -21.36 -7.92
C THR A 215 7.59 -22.68 -7.29
N LYS A 216 8.50 -22.63 -6.29
CA LYS A 216 8.95 -23.78 -5.48
C LYS A 216 9.35 -24.99 -6.32
N CYS A 217 9.99 -24.76 -7.47
CA CYS A 217 10.27 -25.79 -8.45
C CYS A 217 11.59 -25.56 -9.21
N LYS A 218 12.20 -26.67 -9.64
CA LYS A 218 13.39 -26.66 -10.51
C LYS A 218 13.05 -26.14 -11.91
N THR A 219 14.06 -25.64 -12.61
CA THR A 219 13.97 -25.05 -13.95
C THR A 219 13.30 -25.96 -15.00
N SER A 220 13.44 -27.29 -14.86
CA SER A 220 12.75 -28.29 -15.69
C SER A 220 11.22 -28.32 -15.56
N VAL A 221 10.63 -27.72 -14.52
CA VAL A 221 9.16 -27.61 -14.40
C VAL A 221 8.61 -26.52 -15.31
N PHE A 222 9.39 -25.50 -15.65
CA PHE A 222 8.94 -24.43 -16.56
C PHE A 222 8.69 -24.95 -17.99
N GLN A 223 9.35 -26.03 -18.41
CA GLN A 223 9.07 -26.74 -19.68
C GLN A 223 7.65 -27.35 -19.74
N LYS A 224 6.93 -27.40 -18.61
CA LYS A 224 5.53 -27.88 -18.52
C LYS A 224 4.52 -26.75 -18.55
N ILE A 225 4.97 -25.50 -18.61
CA ILE A 225 4.10 -24.37 -18.90
C ILE A 225 3.62 -24.56 -20.34
N PRO A 226 2.30 -24.58 -20.61
CA PRO A 226 1.78 -24.65 -21.98
C PRO A 226 2.37 -23.53 -22.84
N GLU A 227 2.91 -23.86 -24.02
CA GLU A 227 3.47 -22.92 -24.99
C GLU A 227 2.44 -21.86 -25.39
N ASN A 228 2.42 -20.72 -24.70
CA ASN A 228 1.47 -19.65 -24.93
C ASN A 228 2.14 -18.29 -24.75
N SER A 229 2.07 -17.48 -25.80
CA SER A 229 2.16 -16.00 -25.84
C SER A 229 3.32 -15.26 -25.18
N HIS A 230 4.24 -15.92 -24.48
CA HIS A 230 5.31 -15.29 -23.70
C HIS A 230 6.67 -15.92 -24.02
N PRO A 231 7.38 -15.45 -25.07
CA PRO A 231 8.69 -16.00 -25.44
C PRO A 231 9.79 -15.72 -24.39
N PHE A 232 9.60 -14.75 -23.49
CA PHE A 232 10.59 -14.37 -22.49
C PHE A 232 10.29 -15.00 -21.13
N LEU A 233 10.98 -16.12 -20.84
CA LEU A 233 10.92 -16.86 -19.58
C LEU A 233 12.05 -16.41 -18.64
N LEU A 234 11.70 -15.71 -17.55
CA LEU A 234 12.67 -15.08 -16.65
C LEU A 234 12.60 -15.72 -15.26
N VAL A 235 13.54 -16.63 -15.01
CA VAL A 235 13.60 -17.49 -13.80
C VAL A 235 14.48 -16.86 -12.72
N GLY A 236 14.13 -17.05 -11.44
CA GLY A 236 15.08 -17.01 -10.33
C GLY A 236 15.33 -18.42 -9.80
N GLU A 237 16.57 -18.88 -9.78
CA GLU A 237 16.94 -20.21 -9.26
C GLU A 237 17.09 -20.23 -7.72
N ASN A 238 17.05 -21.36 -6.99
CA ASN A 238 16.28 -22.62 -7.13
C ASN A 238 16.68 -23.58 -5.98
N THR A 239 15.79 -23.86 -5.02
CA THR A 239 15.96 -24.99 -4.06
C THR A 239 14.66 -25.74 -3.73
N GLY A 240 13.52 -25.38 -4.32
CA GLY A 240 12.21 -25.94 -3.96
C GLY A 240 11.56 -25.33 -2.71
N TYR A 241 12.28 -24.47 -1.99
CA TYR A 241 11.75 -23.69 -0.85
C TYR A 241 11.15 -22.35 -1.30
N CYS A 242 11.85 -21.65 -2.21
CA CYS A 242 11.42 -20.42 -2.86
C CYS A 242 11.54 -20.55 -4.39
N GLY A 243 11.35 -19.44 -5.09
CA GLY A 243 11.49 -19.33 -6.54
C GLY A 243 10.38 -18.45 -7.09
N ILE A 244 10.67 -17.68 -8.13
CA ILE A 244 9.71 -16.80 -8.78
C ILE A 244 10.03 -16.76 -10.27
N LEU A 245 8.99 -16.69 -11.08
CA LEU A 245 9.03 -16.62 -12.52
C LEU A 245 8.41 -15.30 -12.97
N SER A 246 8.95 -14.71 -14.03
CA SER A 246 8.29 -13.68 -14.84
C SER A 246 8.22 -14.13 -16.30
N LEU A 247 7.09 -13.83 -16.93
CA LEU A 247 6.80 -14.10 -18.34
C LEU A 247 6.42 -12.80 -19.01
N ALA A 248 7.03 -12.50 -20.16
CA ALA A 248 6.68 -11.32 -20.96
C ALA A 248 6.36 -11.72 -22.42
N SER A 249 5.32 -11.10 -22.98
CA SER A 249 4.98 -11.18 -24.42
C SER A 249 5.82 -10.23 -25.28
N VAL A 250 6.49 -9.27 -24.66
CA VAL A 250 7.32 -8.24 -25.31
C VAL A 250 8.75 -8.40 -24.81
N GLU A 251 9.72 -8.17 -25.69
CA GLU A 251 11.14 -8.30 -25.38
C GLU A 251 11.58 -7.25 -24.35
N PRO A 252 12.15 -7.66 -23.20
CA PRO A 252 12.71 -6.72 -22.25
C PRO A 252 13.99 -6.09 -22.82
N VAL A 253 14.06 -4.75 -22.81
CA VAL A 253 15.25 -3.99 -23.25
C VAL A 253 16.49 -4.33 -22.41
N GLU A 254 16.29 -4.58 -21.11
CA GLU A 254 17.34 -5.02 -20.18
C GLU A 254 16.76 -6.01 -19.16
N VAL A 255 17.60 -6.97 -18.75
CA VAL A 255 17.25 -8.03 -17.79
C VAL A 255 18.29 -8.05 -16.66
N ILE A 256 18.10 -7.23 -15.62
CA ILE A 256 18.99 -7.20 -14.45
C ILE A 256 18.64 -8.36 -13.51
N GLN A 257 19.61 -9.21 -13.17
CA GLN A 257 19.45 -10.25 -12.16
C GLN A 257 20.19 -9.93 -10.84
N GLY A 258 19.62 -10.34 -9.71
CA GLY A 258 20.14 -10.11 -8.35
C GLY A 258 20.00 -8.68 -7.81
N LEU A 259 20.03 -8.53 -6.48
CA LEU A 259 20.27 -7.27 -5.77
C LEU A 259 21.76 -6.90 -5.78
N GLY A 260 22.63 -7.82 -6.19
CA GLY A 260 24.08 -7.68 -6.10
C GLY A 260 24.65 -8.17 -4.76
N ASP A 261 23.97 -9.11 -4.10
CA ASP A 261 24.39 -9.74 -2.84
C ASP A 261 24.24 -11.25 -2.97
N GLU A 262 25.36 -11.98 -3.05
CA GLU A 262 25.34 -13.42 -3.34
C GLU A 262 24.50 -14.26 -2.36
N GLU A 263 24.37 -13.85 -1.10
CA GLU A 263 23.61 -14.61 -0.10
C GLU A 263 22.11 -14.43 -0.34
N MET A 264 21.68 -13.18 -0.53
CA MET A 264 20.29 -12.89 -0.87
C MET A 264 19.98 -13.43 -2.25
N ASP A 265 20.81 -13.26 -3.27
CA ASP A 265 20.49 -13.68 -4.64
C ASP A 265 20.30 -15.21 -4.79
N LYS A 266 20.85 -16.01 -3.86
CA LYS A 266 20.64 -17.47 -3.74
C LYS A 266 19.34 -17.89 -3.02
N GLU A 267 18.82 -17.07 -2.11
CA GLU A 267 17.55 -17.34 -1.37
C GLU A 267 16.37 -16.47 -1.84
N ALA A 268 16.67 -15.38 -2.57
CA ALA A 268 15.87 -14.17 -2.70
C ALA A 268 16.14 -13.45 -4.04
N SER A 269 15.74 -14.06 -5.16
CA SER A 269 16.11 -13.64 -6.53
C SER A 269 15.62 -12.24 -6.99
N VAL A 270 16.44 -11.50 -7.78
CA VAL A 270 16.16 -10.16 -8.41
C VAL A 270 16.38 -10.09 -9.98
N LEU A 271 15.76 -9.18 -10.84
CA LEU A 271 14.82 -9.25 -12.10
C LEU A 271 13.27 -8.78 -12.26
N THR A 272 12.70 -7.66 -11.76
CA THR A 272 12.30 -6.50 -12.59
C THR A 272 13.53 -6.26 -13.43
N LEU A 273 14.74 -6.25 -12.86
CA LEU A 273 15.21 -5.63 -11.59
C LEU A 273 14.45 -5.89 -10.18
N LYS A 274 14.33 -7.14 -9.66
CA LYS A 274 13.16 -7.80 -8.93
C LYS A 274 13.04 -7.48 -7.41
N PHE A 275 12.20 -8.12 -6.56
CA PHE A 275 10.97 -8.97 -6.57
C PHE A 275 10.38 -8.81 -5.13
N SER A 276 9.36 -9.57 -4.76
CA SER A 276 9.08 -10.05 -3.40
C SER A 276 9.92 -11.27 -2.97
N VAL A 277 10.19 -11.49 -1.67
CA VAL A 277 10.68 -12.81 -1.17
C VAL A 277 10.12 -13.15 0.22
N ASN A 278 9.78 -14.44 0.41
CA ASN A 278 9.30 -15.10 1.62
C ASN A 278 10.43 -15.37 2.65
N LEU A 279 10.18 -15.25 3.96
CA LEU A 279 11.23 -15.05 4.98
C LEU A 279 10.94 -15.71 6.34
N GLU A 280 11.76 -16.69 6.70
CA GLU A 280 11.74 -17.34 8.03
C GLU A 280 12.80 -16.84 9.03
N LYS A 281 13.56 -15.77 8.71
CA LYS A 281 14.48 -15.12 9.67
C LYS A 281 14.42 -13.59 9.61
N MET A 282 14.06 -12.94 10.72
CA MET A 282 13.92 -11.47 10.80
C MET A 282 15.18 -10.69 10.36
N GLY A 283 16.38 -11.19 10.70
CA GLY A 283 17.64 -10.56 10.26
C GLY A 283 17.81 -10.54 8.74
N LYS A 284 17.46 -11.64 8.06
CA LYS A 284 17.49 -11.73 6.59
C LYS A 284 16.46 -10.79 5.96
N ARG A 285 15.27 -10.65 6.56
CA ARG A 285 14.26 -9.67 6.09
C ARG A 285 14.79 -8.25 6.15
N LEU A 286 15.39 -7.82 7.26
CA LEU A 286 15.91 -6.45 7.40
C LEU A 286 17.06 -6.17 6.41
N LYS A 287 17.97 -7.14 6.19
CA LYS A 287 19.01 -7.06 5.14
C LYS A 287 18.38 -6.89 3.75
N TRP A 288 17.41 -7.74 3.42
CA TRP A 288 16.70 -7.70 2.14
C TRP A 288 15.91 -6.38 1.93
N GLU A 289 15.19 -5.90 2.94
CA GLU A 289 14.45 -4.62 2.88
C GLU A 289 15.39 -3.43 2.64
N ALA A 290 16.57 -3.43 3.26
CA ALA A 290 17.58 -2.38 3.07
C ALA A 290 18.22 -2.43 1.68
N LEU A 291 18.55 -3.63 1.18
CA LEU A 291 19.08 -3.82 -0.18
C LEU A 291 18.05 -3.46 -1.25
N PHE A 292 16.81 -3.95 -1.12
CA PHE A 292 15.72 -3.64 -2.03
C PHE A 292 15.37 -2.15 -2.05
N TYR A 293 15.33 -1.49 -0.88
CA TYR A 293 15.16 -0.04 -0.79
C TYR A 293 16.28 0.72 -1.52
N SER A 294 17.55 0.32 -1.31
CA SER A 294 18.71 0.94 -1.94
C SER A 294 18.71 0.75 -3.46
N PHE A 295 18.30 -0.44 -3.90
CA PHE A 295 18.15 -0.80 -5.29
C PHE A 295 17.06 0.03 -5.99
N VAL A 296 15.85 0.10 -5.42
CA VAL A 296 14.76 0.94 -5.95
C VAL A 296 15.14 2.42 -5.93
N GLN A 297 15.82 2.89 -4.88
CA GLN A 297 16.32 4.27 -4.79
C GLN A 297 17.32 4.59 -5.92
N LYS A 298 18.17 3.63 -6.33
CA LYS A 298 19.07 3.80 -7.48
C LYS A 298 18.28 4.02 -8.78
N LEU A 299 17.28 3.19 -9.05
CA LEU A 299 16.47 3.30 -10.27
C LEU A 299 15.65 4.60 -10.33
N VAL A 300 15.04 5.00 -9.20
CA VAL A 300 14.33 6.28 -9.09
C VAL A 300 15.27 7.47 -9.35
N ARG A 301 16.52 7.43 -8.84
CA ARG A 301 17.54 8.45 -9.14
C ARG A 301 17.97 8.48 -10.60
N GLN A 302 17.79 7.39 -11.34
CA GLN A 302 18.03 7.31 -12.79
C GLN A 302 16.81 7.76 -13.62
N SER A 303 15.74 8.22 -12.96
CA SER A 303 14.47 8.64 -13.60
C SER A 303 13.82 7.54 -14.46
N ILE A 304 14.04 6.27 -14.09
CA ILE A 304 13.40 5.12 -14.73
C ILE A 304 11.99 4.95 -14.13
N PRO A 305 10.91 5.03 -14.92
CA PRO A 305 9.56 4.76 -14.42
C PRO A 305 9.42 3.29 -14.02
N LEU A 306 8.87 3.02 -12.83
CA LEU A 306 8.82 1.68 -12.25
C LEU A 306 7.39 1.16 -12.16
N ILE A 307 7.22 -0.11 -12.49
CA ILE A 307 6.07 -0.92 -12.09
C ILE A 307 6.63 -2.12 -11.31
N ILE A 308 6.42 -2.12 -10.00
CA ILE A 308 6.88 -3.16 -9.08
C ILE A 308 5.66 -3.96 -8.63
N CYS A 309 5.73 -5.28 -8.71
CA CYS A 309 4.65 -6.16 -8.25
C CYS A 309 5.16 -7.38 -7.49
N GLY A 310 4.31 -7.90 -6.60
CA GLY A 310 4.57 -9.13 -5.86
C GLY A 310 4.00 -9.12 -4.44
N ASP A 311 4.29 -10.21 -3.74
CA ASP A 311 3.93 -10.44 -2.35
C ASP A 311 4.96 -9.81 -1.39
N PHE A 312 4.68 -8.60 -0.92
CA PHE A 312 5.58 -7.91 0.00
C PHE A 312 5.58 -8.49 1.42
N ASN A 313 4.72 -9.48 1.73
CA ASN A 313 4.55 -10.06 3.06
C ASN A 313 4.36 -8.98 4.14
N VAL A 314 3.56 -7.95 3.84
CA VAL A 314 3.24 -6.84 4.74
C VAL A 314 1.84 -6.30 4.45
N ALA A 315 1.03 -6.12 5.49
CA ALA A 315 -0.22 -5.36 5.45
C ALA A 315 0.11 -3.89 5.79
N ALA A 316 0.15 -3.01 4.80
CA ALA A 316 0.68 -1.65 4.94
C ALA A 316 -0.10 -0.80 5.96
N SER A 317 -1.43 -0.95 6.01
CA SER A 317 -2.33 -0.21 6.88
C SER A 317 -3.25 -1.13 7.70
N GLY A 318 -4.03 -0.55 8.60
CA GLY A 318 -5.09 -1.27 9.32
C GLY A 318 -6.25 -1.75 8.43
N LEU A 319 -6.42 -1.18 7.23
CA LEU A 319 -7.41 -1.64 6.24
C LEU A 319 -6.95 -2.87 5.45
N ASP A 320 -5.67 -3.25 5.60
CA ASP A 320 -5.01 -4.34 4.87
C ASP A 320 -4.93 -5.65 5.69
N ALA A 321 -5.63 -5.72 6.83
CA ALA A 321 -5.76 -6.91 7.67
C ALA A 321 -7.21 -7.05 8.18
N VAL A 322 -7.68 -8.28 8.43
CA VAL A 322 -9.03 -8.54 8.93
C VAL A 322 -9.30 -7.98 10.34
N SER A 323 -8.28 -7.82 11.18
CA SER A 323 -8.43 -7.12 12.47
C SER A 323 -7.23 -6.21 12.78
N LEU A 324 -7.52 -5.10 13.45
CA LEU A 324 -6.53 -4.22 14.08
C LEU A 324 -5.89 -4.87 15.32
N ASP A 325 -6.54 -5.88 15.92
CA ASP A 325 -6.11 -6.57 17.13
C ASP A 325 -5.04 -7.64 16.87
N TYR A 326 -4.66 -7.89 15.60
CA TYR A 326 -3.50 -8.72 15.31
C TYR A 326 -2.25 -8.07 15.93
N PRO A 327 -1.55 -8.75 16.85
CA PRO A 327 -0.42 -8.16 17.53
C PRO A 327 0.62 -7.59 16.56
N PHE A 328 1.31 -6.51 16.95
CA PHE A 328 2.45 -5.95 16.21
C PHE A 328 3.64 -6.92 16.05
N LEU A 329 3.55 -8.11 16.66
CA LEU A 329 4.48 -9.23 16.53
C LEU A 329 4.04 -10.27 15.48
N THR A 330 2.83 -10.15 14.92
CA THR A 330 2.33 -11.04 13.87
C THR A 330 3.12 -10.80 12.58
N ALA A 331 3.62 -11.88 11.96
CA ALA A 331 4.21 -11.83 10.63
C ALA A 331 3.26 -11.11 9.64
N GLY A 332 3.82 -10.20 8.84
CA GLY A 332 3.05 -9.32 7.95
C GLY A 332 2.40 -8.08 8.60
N CYS A 333 2.29 -7.98 9.92
CA CYS A 333 1.74 -6.80 10.61
C CYS A 333 2.76 -6.04 11.47
N THR A 334 4.05 -6.36 11.34
CA THR A 334 5.09 -5.79 12.22
C THR A 334 5.34 -4.30 11.95
N ARG A 335 5.67 -3.55 13.02
CA ARG A 335 6.05 -2.13 12.92
C ARG A 335 7.27 -1.93 12.02
N LEU A 336 8.22 -2.88 12.02
CA LEU A 336 9.41 -2.83 11.17
C LEU A 336 9.04 -2.97 9.69
N GLY A 337 8.28 -4.01 9.30
CA GLY A 337 7.86 -4.22 7.92
C GLY A 337 6.99 -3.08 7.38
N ARG A 338 6.02 -2.60 8.18
CA ARG A 338 5.22 -1.40 7.83
C ARG A 338 6.08 -0.14 7.69
N GLY A 339 7.09 0.02 8.55
CA GLY A 339 8.04 1.13 8.48
C GLY A 339 8.93 1.08 7.24
N ALA A 340 9.44 -0.10 6.86
CA ALA A 340 10.21 -0.31 5.65
C ALA A 340 9.37 -0.06 4.39
N PHE A 341 8.16 -0.60 4.34
CA PHE A 341 7.21 -0.37 3.25
C PHE A 341 6.83 1.13 3.13
N SER A 342 6.60 1.82 4.26
CA SER A 342 6.36 3.27 4.26
C SER A 342 7.57 4.07 3.76
N LYS A 343 8.81 3.66 4.10
CA LYS A 343 10.04 4.26 3.54
C LYS A 343 10.13 4.03 2.02
N LEU A 344 9.80 2.83 1.54
CA LEU A 344 9.79 2.50 0.12
C LEU A 344 8.82 3.40 -0.67
N LEU A 345 7.59 3.59 -0.19
CA LEU A 345 6.62 4.50 -0.83
C LEU A 345 7.14 5.95 -0.91
N LYS A 346 7.88 6.41 0.11
CA LYS A 346 8.49 7.75 0.14
C LYS A 346 9.59 7.98 -0.93
N LEU A 347 9.95 6.97 -1.72
CA LEU A 347 10.76 7.15 -2.94
C LEU A 347 9.97 7.70 -4.14
N GLY A 348 8.70 8.09 -3.96
CA GLY A 348 7.83 8.54 -5.07
C GLY A 348 6.99 7.42 -5.69
N LEU A 349 6.84 6.30 -4.96
CA LEU A 349 6.03 5.16 -5.38
C LEU A 349 4.61 5.25 -4.80
N VAL A 350 3.63 4.84 -5.59
CA VAL A 350 2.20 4.84 -5.27
C VAL A 350 1.67 3.41 -5.22
N ASP A 351 1.05 3.02 -4.10
CA ASP A 351 0.21 1.82 -4.00
C ASP A 351 -1.05 2.04 -4.85
N VAL A 352 -1.08 1.41 -6.03
CA VAL A 352 -2.14 1.65 -7.02
C VAL A 352 -3.51 1.31 -6.46
N PHE A 353 -3.64 0.18 -5.77
CA PHE A 353 -4.91 -0.25 -5.20
C PHE A 353 -5.44 0.76 -4.18
N ARG A 354 -4.58 1.26 -3.28
CA ARG A 354 -5.00 2.26 -2.28
C ARG A 354 -5.19 3.66 -2.85
N ASN A 355 -4.58 3.99 -3.99
CA ASN A 355 -4.88 5.25 -4.68
C ASN A 355 -6.33 5.28 -5.20
N PHE A 356 -6.78 4.21 -5.87
CA PHE A 356 -8.15 4.12 -6.39
C PHE A 356 -9.19 3.75 -5.31
N TYR A 357 -8.81 2.94 -4.33
CA TYR A 357 -9.70 2.41 -3.28
C TYR A 357 -9.20 2.74 -1.84
N PRO A 358 -9.04 4.03 -1.48
CA PRO A 358 -8.36 4.46 -0.25
C PRO A 358 -9.07 4.08 1.05
N LYS A 359 -10.37 3.72 0.99
CA LYS A 359 -11.19 3.37 2.17
C LYS A 359 -11.80 1.97 2.10
N GLN A 360 -11.53 1.19 1.07
CA GLN A 360 -12.15 -0.12 0.89
C GLN A 360 -11.63 -1.14 1.92
N GLN A 361 -12.53 -1.69 2.73
CA GLN A 361 -12.25 -2.80 3.65
C GLN A 361 -12.51 -4.14 2.96
N GLY A 362 -11.99 -5.25 3.52
CA GLY A 362 -12.20 -6.60 2.97
C GLY A 362 -11.45 -6.89 1.66
N ALA A 363 -10.62 -5.97 1.18
CA ALA A 363 -9.82 -6.13 -0.03
C ALA A 363 -8.50 -6.84 0.28
N TYR A 364 -8.59 -8.15 0.53
CA TYR A 364 -7.45 -9.00 0.89
C TYR A 364 -6.96 -9.80 -0.32
N THR A 365 -5.68 -10.18 -0.30
CA THR A 365 -5.05 -10.98 -1.35
C THR A 365 -4.54 -12.32 -0.83
N PHE A 366 -4.43 -12.50 0.49
CA PHE A 366 -3.94 -13.70 1.17
C PHE A 366 -4.90 -14.14 2.28
N TRP A 367 -5.16 -15.45 2.38
CA TRP A 367 -5.92 -16.08 3.47
C TRP A 367 -5.20 -17.35 3.95
N ARG A 368 -4.92 -17.43 5.25
CA ARG A 368 -4.23 -18.60 5.83
C ARG A 368 -5.00 -19.90 5.56
N TYR A 369 -4.27 -20.97 5.27
CA TYR A 369 -4.83 -22.33 5.24
C TYR A 369 -5.46 -22.71 6.58
N GLY A 370 -6.61 -23.39 6.52
CA GLY A 370 -7.30 -23.94 7.68
C GLY A 370 -8.42 -23.05 8.23
N GLY A 371 -9.61 -23.65 8.37
CA GLY A 371 -10.85 -22.91 8.64
C GLY A 371 -11.38 -22.19 7.40
N GLN A 372 -12.61 -21.68 7.50
CA GLN A 372 -13.31 -20.99 6.42
C GLN A 372 -12.78 -19.55 6.21
N GLN A 373 -11.47 -19.32 6.22
CA GLN A 373 -10.90 -17.97 6.21
C GLN A 373 -11.24 -17.21 4.93
N ARG A 374 -11.06 -17.82 3.75
CA ARG A 374 -11.36 -17.17 2.47
C ARG A 374 -12.85 -16.88 2.29
N SER A 375 -13.73 -17.84 2.59
CA SER A 375 -15.19 -17.66 2.48
C SER A 375 -15.78 -16.72 3.55
N LEU A 376 -15.16 -16.59 4.72
CA LEU A 376 -15.50 -15.57 5.73
C LEU A 376 -14.71 -14.25 5.54
N ASN A 377 -13.96 -14.14 4.44
CA ASN A 377 -13.07 -13.04 4.10
C ASN A 377 -12.13 -12.56 5.23
N LYS A 378 -11.53 -13.51 5.95
CA LYS A 378 -10.57 -13.29 7.04
C LYS A 378 -9.13 -13.32 6.53
N GLY A 379 -8.74 -12.28 5.82
CA GLY A 379 -7.46 -12.22 5.10
C GLY A 379 -6.55 -11.04 5.47
N PHE A 380 -5.49 -10.92 4.68
CA PHE A 380 -4.56 -9.81 4.65
C PHE A 380 -4.30 -9.39 3.20
N ARG A 381 -3.95 -8.13 2.95
CA ARG A 381 -3.43 -7.68 1.66
C ARG A 381 -1.92 -7.62 1.73
N PHE A 382 -1.27 -8.60 1.12
CA PHE A 382 0.20 -8.71 1.04
C PHE A 382 0.73 -8.51 -0.38
N ASP A 383 -0.13 -8.59 -1.40
CA ASP A 383 0.22 -8.40 -2.81
C ASP A 383 -0.07 -6.96 -3.24
N TYR A 384 0.87 -6.35 -3.95
CA TYR A 384 0.80 -4.93 -4.35
C TYR A 384 1.23 -4.73 -5.80
N PHE A 385 0.67 -3.70 -6.43
CA PHE A 385 1.33 -2.96 -7.51
C PHE A 385 1.78 -1.61 -6.92
N LEU A 386 3.08 -1.36 -6.96
CA LEU A 386 3.68 -0.07 -6.64
C LEU A 386 4.22 0.53 -7.95
N ILE A 387 3.77 1.73 -8.29
CA ILE A 387 4.23 2.41 -9.52
C ILE A 387 4.90 3.75 -9.19
N SER A 388 5.82 4.22 -10.03
CA SER A 388 6.27 5.61 -9.94
C SER A 388 5.09 6.56 -10.18
N SER A 389 5.01 7.64 -9.40
CA SER A 389 3.86 8.55 -9.35
C SER A 389 3.42 9.12 -10.71
N GLU A 390 4.36 9.31 -11.63
CA GLU A 390 4.17 9.79 -13.00
C GLU A 390 3.43 8.80 -13.90
N LEU A 391 3.43 7.49 -13.57
CA LEU A 391 2.64 6.47 -14.26
C LEU A 391 1.19 6.41 -13.79
N LEU A 392 0.82 7.12 -12.72
CA LEU A 392 -0.54 7.05 -12.17
C LEU A 392 -1.65 7.48 -13.15
N PRO A 393 -1.49 8.52 -13.99
CA PRO A 393 -2.48 8.89 -15.01
C PRO A 393 -2.67 7.84 -16.11
N ALA A 394 -1.68 6.96 -16.31
CA ALA A 394 -1.70 5.89 -17.29
C ALA A 394 -2.44 4.62 -16.82
N VAL A 395 -2.75 4.50 -15.52
CA VAL A 395 -3.48 3.33 -14.99
C VAL A 395 -4.94 3.37 -15.42
N GLN A 396 -5.36 2.38 -16.21
CA GLN A 396 -6.77 2.16 -16.55
C GLN A 396 -7.53 1.45 -15.42
N SER A 397 -6.93 0.40 -14.85
CA SER A 397 -7.60 -0.45 -13.86
C SER A 397 -6.62 -1.21 -12.96
N VAL A 398 -7.09 -1.54 -11.76
CA VAL A 398 -6.43 -2.47 -10.83
C VAL A 398 -7.51 -3.35 -10.19
N SER A 399 -7.31 -4.67 -10.14
CA SER A 399 -8.25 -5.63 -9.55
C SER A 399 -7.57 -6.60 -8.58
N ILE A 400 -8.33 -7.00 -7.56
CA ILE A 400 -8.02 -8.13 -6.68
C ILE A 400 -9.06 -9.20 -6.98
N ASP A 401 -8.63 -10.33 -7.55
CA ASP A 401 -9.53 -11.37 -8.04
C ASP A 401 -9.79 -12.43 -6.94
N SER A 402 -10.39 -11.99 -5.82
CA SER A 402 -10.56 -12.77 -4.58
C SER A 402 -11.31 -14.10 -4.75
N GLU A 403 -12.16 -14.22 -5.76
CA GLU A 403 -12.91 -15.45 -6.08
C GLU A 403 -12.06 -16.51 -6.81
N VAL A 404 -10.90 -16.13 -7.36
CA VAL A 404 -10.05 -17.05 -8.14
C VAL A 404 -9.22 -17.92 -7.20
N ASP A 405 -9.75 -19.10 -6.87
CA ASP A 405 -8.99 -20.11 -6.13
C ASP A 405 -7.81 -20.65 -6.95
N GLY A 406 -6.71 -20.93 -6.28
CA GLY A 406 -5.48 -21.35 -6.93
C GLY A 406 -4.28 -21.48 -5.99
N SER A 407 -4.30 -20.69 -4.94
CA SER A 407 -3.29 -20.54 -3.90
C SER A 407 -3.98 -20.05 -2.62
N ASP A 408 -3.27 -19.98 -1.49
CA ASP A 408 -3.68 -19.16 -0.35
C ASP A 408 -3.67 -17.66 -0.68
N HIS A 409 -3.01 -17.26 -1.77
CA HIS A 409 -3.17 -15.97 -2.42
C HIS A 409 -4.18 -15.99 -3.60
N CYS A 410 -4.68 -14.82 -3.98
CA CYS A 410 -5.42 -14.59 -5.24
C CYS A 410 -4.61 -13.72 -6.23
N PRO A 411 -4.99 -13.69 -7.52
CA PRO A 411 -4.36 -12.82 -8.49
C PRO A 411 -4.62 -11.34 -8.18
N LEU A 412 -3.60 -10.52 -8.42
CA LEU A 412 -3.69 -9.06 -8.51
C LEU A 412 -3.42 -8.66 -9.96
N THR A 413 -4.30 -7.86 -10.58
CA THR A 413 -4.12 -7.39 -11.97
C THR A 413 -4.02 -5.88 -12.07
N LEU A 414 -3.30 -5.39 -13.08
CA LEU A 414 -3.11 -3.97 -13.40
C LEU A 414 -3.18 -3.79 -14.91
N THR A 415 -3.89 -2.77 -15.39
CA THR A 415 -3.88 -2.35 -16.80
C THR A 415 -3.39 -0.92 -16.93
N VAL A 416 -2.42 -0.68 -17.81
CA VAL A 416 -1.76 0.62 -18.04
C VAL A 416 -1.74 0.94 -19.54
N THR A 417 -2.05 2.17 -19.93
CA THR A 417 -1.86 2.67 -21.31
C THR A 417 -0.62 3.54 -21.37
N VAL A 418 0.33 3.21 -22.25
CA VAL A 418 1.61 3.92 -22.39
C VAL A 418 1.65 4.65 -23.72
#